data_AF-A0A7C7Y349-F1
#
_entry.id   AF-A0A7C7Y349-F1
#
_cell.length_a   1.000
_cell.length_b   1.000
_cell.length_c   1.000
_cell.angle_alpha   90.00
_cell.angle_beta   90.00
_cell.angle_gamma   90.00
#
_symmetry.space_group_name_H-M   'P 1'
#
loop_
_entity.id
_entity.type
_entity.pdbx_description
1 polymer ?
#
loop_
_entity_poly.entity_id
_entity_poly.type
_entity_poly.pdbx_seq_one_letter_code
_entity_poly.pdbx_strand_id
1 'polypeptide(L)'
;TELFLEVEDDRTVYGDEVKFGGGKVIRDGMGQSQCLAAEAVDTVITNALIVDHWGIIKADIGIKDGLIAGIGKAGNPDTQAGVDIVIGPGTEAIAGEGQIVTAGGIDAHIHFICPQQIEEALMSGVTTMLGGGTGPATGTNATTCTPGPWNIQRMLQAAEALPMNLGFLGKGNASLPGALAEQVEAGAMGLKLHEDWGTTPAAIDNCLNVAEQYDVQVAIHTDTLNESGFVEDTLAAIGDRTIHTYHTEGAGGGHAPDIIKACGVANILPSSTNPTRPFTVNTIDEHLDMLMVCHHLDTNIAEDVAFAESRIRRETIAAEDILHDLGAFSMIASDSQAMGRVGE
;
A
#
# COMPACT_ATOMS: atom_id res chain seq x y z
N THR A 1 5.32 7.98 20.04
CA THR A 1 6.60 7.33 19.66
C THR A 1 7.74 8.19 20.21
N GLU A 2 8.99 7.75 20.11
CA GLU A 2 10.19 8.55 20.45
C GLU A 2 10.82 9.18 19.19
N LEU A 3 10.02 9.34 18.13
CA LEU A 3 10.45 9.98 16.88
C LEU A 3 10.20 11.48 16.99
N PHE A 4 11.23 12.27 16.66
CA PHE A 4 11.17 13.73 16.65
C PHE A 4 11.35 14.21 15.21
N LEU A 5 10.40 15.02 14.73
CA LEU A 5 10.47 15.67 13.43
C LEU A 5 10.99 17.09 13.62
N GLU A 6 11.89 17.52 12.74
CA GLU A 6 12.37 18.91 12.66
C GLU A 6 11.86 19.54 11.37
N VAL A 7 11.37 20.79 11.45
CA VAL A 7 10.93 21.53 10.26
C VAL A 7 12.17 21.99 9.50
N GLU A 8 12.34 21.49 8.29
CA GLU A 8 13.50 21.74 7.43
C GLU A 8 13.41 23.07 6.69
N ASP A 9 12.20 23.48 6.32
CA ASP A 9 11.91 24.71 5.57
C ASP A 9 10.50 25.23 5.91
N ASP A 10 10.32 26.56 5.86
CA ASP A 10 9.00 27.20 6.00
C ASP A 10 8.79 28.14 4.81
N ARG A 11 7.79 27.83 3.99
CA ARG A 11 7.46 28.58 2.77
C ARG A 11 6.75 29.90 3.03
N THR A 12 6.40 30.20 4.27
CA THR A 12 5.73 31.45 4.61
C THR A 12 6.63 32.69 4.50
N VAL A 13 5.98 33.85 4.51
CA VAL A 13 6.61 35.14 4.82
C VAL A 13 6.11 35.55 6.20
N TYR A 14 7.00 35.64 7.19
CA TYR A 14 6.59 35.86 8.58
C TYR A 14 5.77 37.15 8.76
N GLY A 15 4.58 37.02 9.34
CA GLY A 15 3.59 38.09 9.50
C GLY A 15 2.50 38.11 8.43
N ASP A 16 2.66 37.33 7.35
CA ASP A 16 1.73 37.21 6.22
C ASP A 16 1.07 35.82 6.14
N GLU A 17 1.08 35.08 7.25
CA GLU A 17 0.42 33.78 7.38
C GLU A 17 -1.09 33.91 7.13
N VAL A 18 -1.63 33.08 6.25
CA VAL A 18 -3.07 33.07 6.00
C VAL A 18 -3.79 32.27 7.07
N LYS A 19 -4.77 32.90 7.72
CA LYS A 19 -5.64 32.26 8.71
C LYS A 19 -7.09 32.63 8.43
N PHE A 20 -7.97 31.64 8.47
CA PHE A 20 -9.41 31.83 8.33
C PHE A 20 -10.09 32.12 9.68
N GLY A 21 -11.17 32.89 9.67
CA GLY A 21 -12.01 33.17 10.85
C GLY A 21 -12.35 34.65 11.06
N GLY A 22 -13.23 34.92 12.04
CA GLY A 22 -13.68 36.27 12.37
C GLY A 22 -12.52 37.20 12.74
N GLY A 23 -12.33 38.27 11.97
CA GLY A 23 -11.25 39.24 12.17
C GLY A 23 -9.85 38.73 11.79
N LYS A 24 -9.75 37.65 11.01
CA LYS A 24 -8.48 37.05 10.58
C LYS A 24 -8.05 37.55 9.17
N VAL A 25 -7.19 36.80 8.50
CA VAL A 25 -6.48 37.24 7.27
C VAL A 25 -7.27 36.90 6.01
N ILE A 26 -7.80 35.69 5.89
CA ILE A 26 -8.59 35.28 4.70
C ILE A 26 -9.97 35.95 4.77
N ARG A 27 -10.03 37.16 4.22
CA ARG A 27 -11.21 38.02 4.09
C ARG A 27 -11.10 38.83 2.81
N ASP A 28 -12.25 39.23 2.28
CA ASP A 28 -12.37 40.01 1.05
C ASP A 28 -11.42 41.23 1.01
N GLY A 29 -10.59 41.29 -0.04
CA GLY A 29 -9.61 42.35 -0.27
C GLY A 29 -8.39 42.33 0.66
N MET A 30 -8.32 41.37 1.59
CA MET A 30 -7.17 41.13 2.48
C MET A 30 -6.40 39.92 1.97
N GLY A 31 -6.35 38.81 2.71
CA GLY A 31 -5.76 37.54 2.24
C GLY A 31 -6.60 36.80 1.19
N GLN A 32 -7.80 37.29 0.85
CA GLN A 32 -8.61 36.80 -0.26
C GLN A 32 -8.60 37.82 -1.41
N SER A 33 -8.14 37.40 -2.58
CA SER A 33 -8.09 38.17 -3.82
C SER A 33 -9.46 38.29 -4.49
N GLN A 34 -9.53 39.12 -5.55
CA GLN A 34 -10.68 39.29 -6.44
C GLN A 34 -10.61 38.40 -7.70
N CYS A 35 -9.55 37.59 -7.83
CA CYS A 35 -9.34 36.70 -8.98
C CYS A 35 -10.51 35.75 -9.23
N LEU A 36 -10.69 35.39 -10.50
CA LEU A 36 -11.69 34.42 -10.93
C LEU A 36 -11.26 32.99 -10.54
N ALA A 37 -12.21 32.06 -10.52
CA ALA A 37 -11.95 30.64 -10.21
C ALA A 37 -10.89 30.00 -11.14
N ALA A 38 -10.73 30.50 -12.37
CA ALA A 38 -9.67 30.03 -13.27
C ALA A 38 -8.25 30.29 -12.73
N GLU A 39 -8.07 31.26 -11.84
CA GLU A 39 -6.78 31.69 -11.30
C GLU A 39 -6.60 31.30 -9.82
N ALA A 40 -7.68 31.19 -9.05
CA ALA A 40 -7.64 30.77 -7.66
C ALA A 40 -7.72 29.24 -7.51
N VAL A 41 -7.32 28.72 -6.35
CA VAL A 41 -7.52 27.31 -5.97
C VAL A 41 -8.94 27.07 -5.45
N ASP A 42 -9.44 25.84 -5.56
CA ASP A 42 -10.77 25.47 -5.06
C ASP A 42 -10.76 25.27 -3.55
N THR A 43 -9.65 24.77 -3.00
CA THR A 43 -9.46 24.62 -1.55
C THR A 43 -8.01 24.94 -1.20
N VAL A 44 -7.80 25.56 -0.04
CA VAL A 44 -6.47 25.76 0.55
C VAL A 44 -6.39 25.09 1.91
N ILE A 45 -5.35 24.28 2.14
CA ILE A 45 -4.97 23.81 3.47
C ILE A 45 -3.91 24.76 3.98
N THR A 46 -4.24 25.55 5.00
CA THR A 46 -3.37 26.61 5.50
C THR A 46 -2.41 26.12 6.56
N ASN A 47 -1.17 26.60 6.55
CA ASN A 47 -0.17 26.39 7.59
C ASN A 47 0.08 24.91 7.96
N ALA A 48 0.08 24.00 6.98
CA ALA A 48 0.29 22.57 7.20
C ALA A 48 1.77 22.27 7.48
N LEU A 49 2.04 21.45 8.51
CA LEU A 49 3.33 20.76 8.62
C LEU A 49 3.26 19.50 7.75
N ILE A 50 3.90 19.57 6.58
CA ILE A 50 3.93 18.48 5.60
C ILE A 50 5.03 17.52 5.97
N VAL A 51 4.70 16.23 6.02
CA VAL A 51 5.66 15.14 6.21
C VAL A 51 5.51 14.21 5.01
N ASP A 52 6.54 14.16 4.18
CA ASP A 52 6.58 13.31 2.98
C ASP A 52 8.02 12.85 2.71
N HIS A 53 8.20 11.90 1.79
CA HIS A 53 9.48 11.27 1.49
C HIS A 53 10.56 12.26 0.99
N TRP A 54 10.17 13.43 0.48
CA TRP A 54 11.07 14.46 -0.03
C TRP A 54 11.44 15.53 1.02
N GLY A 55 10.79 15.55 2.19
CA GLY A 55 11.13 16.49 3.27
C GLY A 55 10.02 16.71 4.30
N ILE A 56 10.39 17.43 5.36
CA ILE A 56 9.50 17.85 6.44
C ILE A 56 9.43 19.38 6.43
N ILE A 57 8.41 19.95 5.80
CA ILE A 57 8.32 21.39 5.58
C ILE A 57 7.01 21.98 6.07
N LYS A 58 7.03 23.29 6.31
CA LYS A 58 5.85 24.08 6.62
C LYS A 58 5.41 24.85 5.37
N ALA A 59 4.17 24.68 4.93
CA ALA A 59 3.63 25.35 3.76
C ALA A 59 2.10 25.41 3.75
N ASP A 60 1.53 26.22 2.87
CA ASP A 60 0.14 26.10 2.46
C ASP A 60 0.04 25.13 1.26
N ILE A 61 -1.07 24.40 1.15
CA ILE A 61 -1.35 23.47 0.05
C ILE A 61 -2.58 23.97 -0.71
N GLY A 62 -2.42 24.19 -2.01
CA GLY A 62 -3.52 24.53 -2.91
C GLY A 62 -4.07 23.29 -3.62
N ILE A 63 -5.39 23.15 -3.65
CA ILE A 63 -6.10 22.07 -4.37
C ILE A 63 -6.97 22.69 -5.44
N LYS A 64 -6.86 22.18 -6.67
CA LYS A 64 -7.64 22.63 -7.82
C LYS A 64 -8.04 21.46 -8.70
N ASP A 65 -9.31 21.39 -9.10
CA ASP A 65 -9.88 20.31 -9.91
C ASP A 65 -9.60 18.91 -9.33
N GLY A 66 -9.59 18.80 -8.00
CA GLY A 66 -9.30 17.56 -7.27
C GLY A 66 -7.82 17.16 -7.19
N LEU A 67 -6.89 18.00 -7.66
CA LEU A 67 -5.45 17.74 -7.69
C LEU A 67 -4.67 18.73 -6.82
N ILE A 68 -3.48 18.33 -6.38
CA ILE A 68 -2.53 19.24 -5.72
C ILE A 68 -2.02 20.23 -6.76
N ALA A 69 -2.42 21.49 -6.63
CA ALA A 69 -2.08 22.57 -7.55
C ALA A 69 -0.78 23.29 -7.17
N GLY A 70 -0.42 23.29 -5.89
CA GLY A 70 0.81 23.91 -5.40
C GLY A 70 1.05 23.65 -3.92
N ILE A 71 2.34 23.70 -3.53
CA ILE A 71 2.82 23.67 -2.15
C ILE A 71 3.73 24.88 -1.99
N GLY A 72 3.33 25.85 -1.17
CA GLY A 72 3.97 27.17 -1.15
C GLY A 72 3.35 28.13 -0.15
N LYS A 73 3.19 29.39 -0.58
CA LYS A 73 2.61 30.48 0.21
C LYS A 73 1.31 30.93 -0.42
N ALA A 74 0.21 30.67 0.27
CA ALA A 74 -1.11 31.08 -0.17
C ALA A 74 -1.46 32.51 0.25
N GLY A 75 -2.40 33.13 -0.46
CA GLY A 75 -2.96 34.43 -0.07
C GLY A 75 -3.45 35.27 -1.23
N ASN A 76 -3.37 36.57 -1.05
CA ASN A 76 -3.75 37.55 -2.06
C ASN A 76 -2.51 38.30 -2.60
N PRO A 77 -2.17 38.13 -3.90
CA PRO A 77 -1.01 38.81 -4.48
C PRO A 77 -1.14 40.34 -4.51
N ASP A 78 -2.36 40.89 -4.38
CA ASP A 78 -2.58 42.34 -4.37
C ASP A 78 -2.06 43.01 -3.08
N THR A 79 -1.95 42.26 -1.99
CA THR A 79 -1.64 42.82 -0.66
C THR A 79 -0.54 42.09 0.10
N GLN A 80 -0.14 40.89 -0.34
CA GLN A 80 0.84 40.05 0.35
C GLN A 80 2.00 39.69 -0.57
N ALA A 81 3.21 39.60 -0.02
CA ALA A 81 4.39 39.25 -0.79
C ALA A 81 4.52 37.73 -0.98
N GLY A 82 5.13 37.31 -2.09
CA GLY A 82 5.53 35.92 -2.32
C GLY A 82 4.39 34.92 -2.54
N VAL A 83 3.17 35.40 -2.83
CA VAL A 83 2.01 34.52 -3.08
C VAL A 83 2.20 33.74 -4.39
N ASP A 84 2.21 32.42 -4.29
CA ASP A 84 2.20 31.49 -5.42
C ASP A 84 0.92 30.64 -5.49
N ILE A 85 0.10 30.66 -4.43
CA ILE A 85 -1.22 30.01 -4.37
C ILE A 85 -2.30 31.06 -4.10
N VAL A 86 -3.08 31.43 -5.12
CA VAL A 86 -4.08 32.49 -4.99
C VAL A 86 -5.35 31.99 -4.31
N ILE A 87 -5.76 32.67 -3.24
CA ILE A 87 -7.06 32.47 -2.57
C ILE A 87 -8.06 33.47 -3.15
N GLY A 88 -9.16 32.99 -3.71
CA GLY A 88 -10.23 33.81 -4.30
C GLY A 88 -11.58 33.60 -3.62
N PRO A 89 -12.65 34.24 -4.12
CA PRO A 89 -13.99 34.13 -3.52
C PRO A 89 -14.60 32.72 -3.58
N GLY A 90 -14.10 31.85 -4.47
CA GLY A 90 -14.54 30.45 -4.60
C GLY A 90 -13.69 29.44 -3.84
N THR A 91 -12.67 29.88 -3.09
CA THR A 91 -11.74 29.01 -2.38
C THR A 91 -12.28 28.63 -1.01
N GLU A 92 -12.41 27.33 -0.74
CA GLU A 92 -12.64 26.80 0.62
C GLU A 92 -11.34 26.77 1.45
N ALA A 93 -11.44 26.82 2.77
CA ALA A 93 -10.29 26.80 3.68
C ALA A 93 -10.35 25.61 4.66
N ILE A 94 -9.27 24.84 4.71
CA ILE A 94 -8.99 23.85 5.76
C ILE A 94 -7.86 24.39 6.63
N ALA A 95 -8.08 24.43 7.95
CA ALA A 95 -7.09 24.91 8.91
C ALA A 95 -6.10 23.79 9.26
N GLY A 96 -4.89 23.85 8.69
CA GLY A 96 -3.80 22.90 8.94
C GLY A 96 -2.84 23.35 10.05
N GLU A 97 -3.02 24.54 10.63
CA GLU A 97 -2.16 25.00 11.71
C GLU A 97 -2.12 24.04 12.92
N GLY A 98 -0.92 23.59 13.28
CA GLY A 98 -0.73 22.63 14.37
C GLY A 98 -1.12 21.20 14.02
N GLN A 99 -1.48 20.92 12.76
CA GLN A 99 -1.69 19.58 12.23
C GLN A 99 -0.51 19.16 11.37
N ILE A 100 -0.27 17.85 11.32
CA ILE A 100 0.59 17.22 10.31
C ILE A 100 -0.29 16.81 9.14
N VAL A 101 0.19 17.02 7.92
CA VAL A 101 -0.43 16.55 6.68
C VAL A 101 0.53 15.61 5.97
N THR A 102 0.04 14.44 5.58
CA THR A 102 0.77 13.43 4.81
C THR A 102 0.00 13.13 3.52
N ALA A 103 0.63 12.41 2.60
CA ALA A 103 -0.13 11.66 1.60
C ALA A 103 -1.05 10.63 2.29
N GLY A 104 -2.12 10.23 1.60
CA GLY A 104 -2.92 9.09 2.04
C GLY A 104 -2.15 7.78 1.82
N GLY A 105 -2.34 6.82 2.71
CA GLY A 105 -1.69 5.52 2.64
C GLY A 105 -2.08 4.74 1.38
N ILE A 106 -1.18 3.90 0.91
CA ILE A 106 -1.41 2.94 -0.19
C ILE A 106 -1.15 1.55 0.36
N ASP A 107 -2.21 0.77 0.55
CA ASP A 107 -2.08 -0.63 0.93
C ASP A 107 -2.11 -1.51 -0.32
N ALA A 108 -1.00 -2.20 -0.59
CA ALA A 108 -0.82 -3.02 -1.77
C ALA A 108 -0.98 -4.53 -1.52
N HIS A 109 -1.48 -4.95 -0.35
CA HIS A 109 -1.74 -6.36 -0.06
C HIS A 109 -3.16 -6.58 0.50
N ILE A 110 -4.18 -6.20 -0.28
CA ILE A 110 -5.57 -6.31 0.14
C ILE A 110 -6.23 -7.61 -0.31
N HIS A 111 -6.81 -8.34 0.63
CA HIS A 111 -7.78 -9.38 0.33
C HIS A 111 -9.18 -8.77 0.39
N PHE A 112 -9.85 -8.65 -0.76
CA PHE A 112 -11.22 -8.10 -0.84
C PHE A 112 -12.27 -9.12 -0.34
N ILE A 113 -12.15 -9.51 0.93
CA ILE A 113 -13.02 -10.47 1.63
C ILE A 113 -14.37 -9.84 1.94
N CYS A 114 -14.39 -8.57 2.35
CA CYS A 114 -15.63 -7.87 2.63
C CYS A 114 -15.50 -6.34 2.40
N PRO A 115 -16.58 -5.65 1.99
CA PRO A 115 -16.54 -4.21 1.72
C PRO A 115 -16.33 -3.33 2.96
N GLN A 116 -16.53 -3.87 4.16
CA GLN A 116 -16.30 -3.14 5.42
C GLN A 116 -14.84 -2.71 5.58
N GLN A 117 -13.89 -3.47 4.99
CA GLN A 117 -12.47 -3.11 5.03
C GLN A 117 -12.18 -1.73 4.41
N ILE A 118 -13.01 -1.28 3.45
CA ILE A 118 -12.81 0.01 2.78
C ILE A 118 -12.98 1.17 3.76
N GLU A 119 -14.00 1.11 4.62
CA GLU A 119 -14.24 2.13 5.64
C GLU A 119 -13.15 2.07 6.71
N GLU A 120 -12.77 0.87 7.16
CA GLU A 120 -11.71 0.68 8.16
C GLU A 120 -10.37 1.25 7.67
N ALA A 121 -9.98 0.94 6.43
CA ALA A 121 -8.76 1.47 5.80
C ALA A 121 -8.82 2.99 5.62
N LEU A 122 -9.96 3.53 5.19
CA LEU A 122 -10.11 4.97 5.03
C LEU A 122 -9.97 5.71 6.37
N MET A 123 -10.53 5.14 7.44
CA MET A 123 -10.45 5.71 8.78
C MET A 123 -9.05 5.61 9.41
N SER A 124 -8.20 4.68 8.94
CA SER A 124 -6.78 4.64 9.32
C SER A 124 -5.90 5.59 8.51
N GLY A 125 -6.44 6.21 7.45
CA GLY A 125 -5.72 7.16 6.58
C GLY A 125 -5.24 6.56 5.26
N VAL A 126 -5.62 5.32 4.92
CA VAL A 126 -5.38 4.72 3.60
C VAL A 126 -6.38 5.29 2.59
N THR A 127 -5.89 5.70 1.42
CA THR A 127 -6.73 6.24 0.32
C THR A 127 -6.64 5.45 -0.97
N THR A 128 -5.80 4.41 -0.99
CA THR A 128 -5.66 3.48 -2.11
C THR A 128 -5.49 2.05 -1.60
N MET A 129 -6.25 1.13 -2.16
CA MET A 129 -6.24 -0.29 -1.82
C MET A 129 -6.02 -1.13 -3.08
N LEU A 130 -4.91 -1.85 -3.15
CA LEU A 130 -4.54 -2.72 -4.26
C LEU A 130 -4.47 -4.17 -3.77
N GLY A 131 -5.09 -5.08 -4.50
CA GLY A 131 -5.19 -6.46 -4.05
C GLY A 131 -6.17 -7.27 -4.88
N GLY A 132 -6.76 -8.34 -4.35
CA GLY A 132 -7.69 -9.16 -5.13
C GLY A 132 -8.71 -9.88 -4.27
N GLY A 133 -9.85 -10.24 -4.86
CA GLY A 133 -10.89 -10.97 -4.16
C GLY A 133 -12.26 -10.85 -4.79
N THR A 134 -13.18 -11.69 -4.32
CA THR A 134 -14.58 -11.73 -4.79
C THR A 134 -15.57 -11.82 -3.62
N GLY A 135 -15.21 -11.27 -2.46
CA GLY A 135 -15.93 -11.48 -1.20
C GLY A 135 -15.39 -12.69 -0.41
N PRO A 136 -16.15 -13.22 0.57
CA PRO A 136 -15.64 -14.19 1.54
C PRO A 136 -15.61 -15.63 1.00
N ALA A 137 -15.10 -15.81 -0.21
CA ALA A 137 -14.89 -17.10 -0.84
C ALA A 137 -13.56 -17.70 -0.38
N THR A 138 -13.46 -19.03 -0.30
CA THR A 138 -12.24 -19.74 0.13
C THR A 138 -10.98 -19.25 -0.59
N GLY A 139 -11.06 -19.05 -1.91
CA GLY A 139 -9.92 -18.54 -2.67
C GLY A 139 -9.50 -17.12 -2.31
N THR A 140 -10.44 -16.25 -1.92
CA THR A 140 -10.14 -14.86 -1.50
C THR A 140 -9.69 -14.79 -0.05
N ASN A 141 -10.21 -15.66 0.82
CA ASN A 141 -9.75 -15.78 2.20
C ASN A 141 -8.28 -16.23 2.27
N ALA A 142 -7.79 -16.90 1.22
CA ALA A 142 -6.40 -17.35 1.13
C ALA A 142 -5.53 -16.49 0.21
N THR A 143 -6.08 -15.88 -0.85
CA THR A 143 -5.27 -15.25 -1.91
C THR A 143 -5.84 -13.93 -2.40
N THR A 144 -4.98 -12.94 -2.66
CA THR A 144 -5.32 -11.68 -3.35
C THR A 144 -5.58 -11.87 -4.85
N CYS A 145 -6.53 -12.74 -5.22
CA CYS A 145 -6.89 -13.00 -6.61
C CYS A 145 -8.37 -12.65 -6.85
N THR A 146 -8.63 -11.88 -7.89
CA THR A 146 -9.95 -11.68 -8.51
C THR A 146 -10.03 -12.52 -9.79
N PRO A 147 -10.48 -13.79 -9.75
CA PRO A 147 -10.18 -14.74 -10.82
C PRO A 147 -11.12 -14.59 -12.02
N GLY A 148 -10.55 -14.32 -13.20
CA GLY A 148 -11.26 -14.36 -14.47
C GLY A 148 -12.06 -13.09 -14.83
N PRO A 149 -12.39 -12.88 -16.11
CA PRO A 149 -12.97 -11.62 -16.60
C PRO A 149 -14.28 -11.21 -15.92
N TRP A 150 -15.17 -12.16 -15.67
CA TRP A 150 -16.49 -11.86 -15.09
C TRP A 150 -16.36 -11.27 -13.68
N ASN A 151 -15.52 -11.87 -12.84
CA ASN A 151 -15.32 -11.41 -11.46
C ASN A 151 -14.63 -10.05 -11.43
N ILE A 152 -13.62 -9.83 -12.28
CA ILE A 152 -12.93 -8.54 -12.41
C ILE A 152 -13.95 -7.44 -12.75
N GLN A 153 -14.81 -7.66 -13.74
CA GLN A 153 -15.85 -6.70 -14.11
C GLN A 153 -16.85 -6.43 -12.98
N ARG A 154 -17.23 -7.44 -12.18
CA ARG A 154 -18.13 -7.22 -11.03
C ARG A 154 -17.46 -6.42 -9.92
N MET A 155 -16.19 -6.66 -9.66
CA MET A 155 -15.45 -5.90 -8.65
C MET A 155 -15.22 -4.45 -9.08
N LEU A 156 -14.92 -4.20 -10.36
CA LEU A 156 -14.86 -2.84 -10.92
C LEU A 156 -16.20 -2.11 -10.81
N GLN A 157 -17.33 -2.79 -11.08
CA GLN A 157 -18.65 -2.19 -10.89
C GLN A 157 -18.96 -1.90 -9.41
N ALA A 158 -18.56 -2.79 -8.50
CA ALA A 158 -18.72 -2.56 -7.07
C ALA A 158 -17.88 -1.38 -6.57
N ALA A 159 -16.71 -1.15 -7.16
CA ALA A 159 -15.80 -0.06 -6.81
C ALA A 159 -16.38 1.33 -7.08
N GLU A 160 -17.27 1.50 -8.07
CA GLU A 160 -17.84 2.81 -8.42
C GLU A 160 -18.61 3.50 -7.29
N ALA A 161 -19.04 2.76 -6.27
CA ALA A 161 -19.79 3.28 -5.13
C ALA A 161 -18.91 3.73 -3.95
N LEU A 162 -17.58 3.61 -4.05
CA LEU A 162 -16.66 3.74 -2.92
C LEU A 162 -15.72 4.94 -3.11
N PRO A 163 -15.51 5.77 -2.06
CA PRO A 163 -14.59 6.91 -2.11
C PRO A 163 -13.13 6.45 -1.87
N MET A 164 -12.65 5.51 -2.67
CA MET A 164 -11.35 4.86 -2.53
C MET A 164 -10.77 4.56 -3.91
N ASN A 165 -9.46 4.74 -4.09
CA ASN A 165 -8.79 4.25 -5.29
C ASN A 165 -8.60 2.72 -5.16
N LEU A 166 -9.16 1.95 -6.08
CA LEU A 166 -9.13 0.49 -6.03
C LEU A 166 -8.43 -0.11 -7.25
N GLY A 167 -7.52 -1.06 -7.00
CA GLY A 167 -6.86 -1.85 -8.04
C GLY A 167 -7.01 -3.35 -7.77
N PHE A 168 -7.35 -4.12 -8.81
CA PHE A 168 -7.60 -5.56 -8.69
C PHE A 168 -6.51 -6.40 -9.37
N LEU A 169 -6.02 -7.40 -8.67
CA LEU A 169 -5.07 -8.40 -9.14
C LEU A 169 -5.83 -9.62 -9.66
N GLY A 170 -5.47 -10.08 -10.86
CA GLY A 170 -5.91 -11.37 -11.39
C GLY A 170 -5.15 -12.53 -10.76
N LYS A 171 -5.55 -13.76 -11.07
CA LYS A 171 -4.80 -14.96 -10.68
C LYS A 171 -3.67 -15.21 -11.69
N GLY A 172 -2.42 -15.21 -11.23
CA GLY A 172 -1.22 -15.41 -12.03
C GLY A 172 -0.80 -16.88 -12.22
N ASN A 173 -1.32 -17.80 -11.41
CA ASN A 173 -0.95 -19.21 -11.46
C ASN A 173 -1.55 -19.94 -12.68
N ALA A 174 -0.84 -19.89 -13.80
CA ALA A 174 -1.09 -20.70 -15.00
C ALA A 174 0.22 -20.91 -15.77
N SER A 175 0.34 -22.01 -16.51
CA SER A 175 1.54 -22.31 -17.32
C SER A 175 1.36 -22.00 -18.82
N LEU A 176 0.23 -21.40 -19.19
CA LEU A 176 -0.05 -20.91 -20.54
C LEU A 176 -0.54 -19.45 -20.45
N PRO A 177 -0.19 -18.59 -21.42
CA PRO A 177 -0.38 -17.15 -21.28
C PRO A 177 -1.82 -16.68 -21.50
N GLY A 178 -2.59 -17.39 -22.33
CA GLY A 178 -3.91 -16.93 -22.79
C GLY A 178 -4.89 -16.60 -21.66
N ALA A 179 -4.96 -17.44 -20.62
CA ALA A 179 -5.85 -17.21 -19.48
C ALA A 179 -5.41 -16.05 -18.55
N LEU A 180 -4.12 -15.71 -18.56
CA LEU A 180 -3.60 -14.56 -17.82
C LEU A 180 -3.88 -13.27 -18.59
N ALA A 181 -3.63 -13.27 -19.90
CA ALA A 181 -3.93 -12.16 -20.80
C ALA A 181 -5.41 -11.73 -20.72
N GLU A 182 -6.36 -12.68 -20.77
CA GLU A 182 -7.79 -12.37 -20.65
C GLU A 182 -8.15 -11.65 -19.34
N GLN A 183 -7.44 -11.93 -18.23
CA GLN A 183 -7.68 -11.24 -16.95
C GLN A 183 -7.17 -9.79 -16.98
N VAL A 184 -5.99 -9.56 -17.54
CA VAL A 184 -5.44 -8.21 -17.68
C VAL A 184 -6.31 -7.37 -18.61
N GLU A 185 -6.72 -7.92 -19.77
CA GLU A 185 -7.64 -7.26 -20.71
C GLU A 185 -9.02 -6.96 -20.10
N ALA A 186 -9.46 -7.75 -19.12
CA ALA A 186 -10.69 -7.50 -18.39
C ALA A 186 -10.59 -6.37 -17.35
N GLY A 187 -9.38 -5.90 -17.04
CA GLY A 187 -9.13 -4.78 -16.13
C GLY A 187 -8.32 -5.12 -14.87
N ALA A 188 -7.68 -6.29 -14.79
CA ALA A 188 -6.70 -6.54 -13.74
C ALA A 188 -5.46 -5.66 -13.95
N MET A 189 -5.01 -4.95 -12.91
CA MET A 189 -3.84 -4.07 -12.95
C MET A 189 -2.51 -4.77 -12.62
N GLY A 190 -2.60 -6.06 -12.27
CA GLY A 190 -1.50 -6.94 -11.92
C GLY A 190 -1.97 -8.37 -11.73
N LEU A 191 -1.05 -9.28 -11.43
CA LEU A 191 -1.33 -10.69 -11.21
C LEU A 191 -0.72 -11.16 -9.89
N LYS A 192 -1.44 -11.99 -9.12
CA LYS A 192 -0.93 -12.65 -7.92
C LYS A 192 -0.57 -14.10 -8.24
N LEU A 193 0.69 -14.48 -7.98
CA LEU A 193 1.13 -15.86 -7.83
C LEU A 193 0.98 -16.27 -6.36
N HIS A 194 0.26 -17.35 -6.10
CA HIS A 194 0.07 -17.87 -4.73
C HIS A 194 0.28 -19.39 -4.65
N GLU A 195 0.90 -19.87 -3.57
CA GLU A 195 1.27 -21.28 -3.44
C GLU A 195 0.05 -22.21 -3.40
N ASP A 196 -1.06 -21.77 -2.79
CA ASP A 196 -2.37 -22.44 -2.79
C ASP A 196 -2.92 -22.73 -4.20
N TRP A 197 -2.46 -21.97 -5.21
CA TRP A 197 -2.77 -22.21 -6.62
C TRP A 197 -1.59 -22.82 -7.41
N GLY A 198 -0.47 -23.09 -6.73
CA GLY A 198 0.78 -23.64 -7.28
C GLY A 198 1.74 -22.57 -7.79
N THR A 199 2.64 -22.07 -6.94
CA THR A 199 3.71 -21.11 -7.31
C THR A 199 4.94 -21.85 -7.83
N THR A 200 4.77 -22.58 -8.92
CA THR A 200 5.85 -23.36 -9.54
C THR A 200 6.70 -22.50 -10.49
N PRO A 201 7.95 -22.88 -10.80
CA PRO A 201 8.78 -22.20 -11.80
C PRO A 201 8.09 -21.95 -13.15
N ALA A 202 7.28 -22.91 -13.63
CA ALA A 202 6.55 -22.78 -14.88
C ALA A 202 5.43 -21.73 -14.81
N ALA A 203 4.76 -21.60 -13.66
CA ALA A 203 3.75 -20.57 -13.45
C ALA A 203 4.41 -19.19 -13.29
N ILE A 204 5.53 -19.11 -12.55
CA ILE A 204 6.33 -17.89 -12.37
C ILE A 204 6.78 -17.34 -13.71
N ASP A 205 7.45 -18.16 -14.53
CA ASP A 205 7.98 -17.73 -15.83
C ASP A 205 6.87 -17.25 -16.77
N ASN A 206 5.77 -18.02 -16.88
CA ASN A 206 4.64 -17.65 -17.74
C ASN A 206 3.98 -16.35 -17.26
N CYS A 207 3.76 -16.18 -15.96
CA CYS A 207 3.15 -14.98 -15.40
C CYS A 207 4.00 -13.73 -15.66
N LEU A 208 5.32 -13.82 -15.44
CA LEU A 208 6.24 -12.72 -15.72
C LEU A 208 6.34 -12.40 -17.21
N ASN A 209 6.28 -13.41 -18.10
CA ASN A 209 6.24 -13.18 -19.54
C ASN A 209 4.97 -12.42 -19.99
N VAL A 210 3.82 -12.66 -19.34
CA VAL A 210 2.59 -11.92 -19.60
C VAL A 210 2.68 -10.51 -19.01
N ALA A 211 3.25 -10.36 -17.81
CA ALA A 211 3.45 -9.07 -17.15
C ALA A 211 4.25 -8.09 -18.01
N GLU A 212 5.37 -8.55 -18.60
CA GLU A 212 6.19 -7.75 -19.52
C GLU A 212 5.44 -7.35 -20.80
N GLN A 213 4.52 -8.18 -21.29
CA GLN A 213 3.74 -7.87 -22.51
C GLN A 213 2.67 -6.80 -22.28
N TYR A 214 2.10 -6.77 -21.07
CA TYR A 214 0.98 -5.90 -20.72
C TYR A 214 1.36 -4.72 -19.83
N ASP A 215 2.63 -4.62 -19.40
CA ASP A 215 3.15 -3.59 -18.48
C ASP A 215 2.36 -3.56 -17.16
N VAL A 216 2.25 -4.73 -16.52
CA VAL A 216 1.58 -4.91 -15.23
C VAL A 216 2.50 -5.54 -14.20
N GLN A 217 2.25 -5.31 -12.91
CA GLN A 217 3.05 -5.89 -11.83
C GLN A 217 2.66 -7.35 -11.55
N VAL A 218 3.62 -8.14 -11.07
CA VAL A 218 3.37 -9.47 -10.47
C VAL A 218 3.69 -9.42 -8.98
N ALA A 219 2.69 -9.76 -8.17
CA ALA A 219 2.86 -10.04 -6.75
C ALA A 219 3.04 -11.55 -6.54
N ILE A 220 3.93 -11.96 -5.62
CA ILE A 220 4.21 -13.37 -5.37
C ILE A 220 4.19 -13.74 -3.89
N HIS A 221 3.48 -14.83 -3.61
CA HIS A 221 3.61 -15.68 -2.43
C HIS A 221 4.25 -16.99 -2.90
N THR A 222 5.46 -17.27 -2.43
CA THR A 222 6.32 -18.36 -2.94
C THR A 222 6.00 -19.71 -2.32
N ASP A 223 6.60 -20.78 -2.84
CA ASP A 223 6.37 -22.18 -2.45
C ASP A 223 6.98 -22.47 -1.06
N THR A 224 6.17 -22.34 0.00
CA THR A 224 6.64 -22.56 1.39
C THR A 224 7.15 -23.98 1.59
N LEU A 225 6.53 -24.94 0.90
CA LEU A 225 6.82 -26.36 1.01
C LEU A 225 8.14 -26.75 0.35
N ASN A 226 8.72 -25.87 -0.47
CA ASN A 226 9.81 -26.17 -1.37
C ASN A 226 9.49 -27.39 -2.26
N GLU A 227 8.21 -27.56 -2.64
CA GLU A 227 7.74 -28.72 -3.42
C GLU A 227 8.39 -28.74 -4.81
N SER A 228 8.48 -27.57 -5.43
CA SER A 228 8.95 -27.39 -6.80
C SER A 228 10.41 -26.92 -6.90
N GLY A 229 11.06 -26.69 -5.77
CA GLY A 229 12.44 -26.18 -5.64
C GLY A 229 12.63 -25.34 -4.38
N PHE A 230 13.87 -24.97 -4.07
CA PHE A 230 14.17 -24.02 -2.99
C PHE A 230 14.08 -22.57 -3.49
N VAL A 231 14.33 -21.59 -2.61
CA VAL A 231 14.26 -20.17 -2.95
C VAL A 231 15.15 -19.83 -4.15
N GLU A 232 16.31 -20.47 -4.29
CA GLU A 232 17.22 -20.27 -5.42
C GLU A 232 16.60 -20.70 -6.76
N ASP A 233 15.76 -21.74 -6.77
CA ASP A 233 15.07 -22.21 -7.98
C ASP A 233 13.96 -21.22 -8.38
N THR A 234 13.22 -20.68 -7.41
CA THR A 234 12.24 -19.61 -7.63
C THR A 234 12.91 -18.32 -8.12
N LEU A 235 14.03 -17.92 -7.52
CA LEU A 235 14.81 -16.77 -7.98
C LEU A 235 15.35 -16.98 -9.40
N ALA A 236 15.79 -18.20 -9.73
CA ALA A 236 16.19 -18.55 -11.09
C ALA A 236 15.01 -18.49 -12.08
N ALA A 237 13.80 -18.90 -11.66
CA ALA A 237 12.59 -18.79 -12.46
C ALA A 237 12.17 -17.32 -12.68
N ILE A 238 12.37 -16.45 -11.69
CA ILE A 238 12.17 -15.00 -11.83
C ILE A 238 13.18 -14.42 -12.85
N GLY A 239 14.46 -14.80 -12.73
CA GLY A 239 15.55 -14.21 -13.50
C GLY A 239 15.76 -12.75 -13.14
N ASP A 240 16.00 -11.90 -14.15
CA ASP A 240 16.23 -10.45 -13.97
C ASP A 240 14.93 -9.62 -14.05
N ARG A 241 13.76 -10.26 -14.12
CA ARG A 241 12.45 -9.58 -14.31
C ARG A 241 11.92 -8.99 -13.01
N THR A 242 11.26 -7.85 -13.10
CA THR A 242 10.69 -7.16 -11.92
C THR A 242 9.58 -7.99 -11.27
N ILE A 243 9.62 -8.12 -9.95
CA ILE A 243 8.55 -8.79 -9.20
C ILE A 243 8.41 -8.23 -7.78
N HIS A 244 7.18 -8.15 -7.29
CA HIS A 244 6.87 -7.75 -5.91
C HIS A 244 6.73 -8.99 -5.03
N THR A 245 7.65 -9.18 -4.08
CA THR A 245 7.52 -10.25 -3.08
C THR A 245 6.66 -9.78 -1.92
N TYR A 246 5.55 -10.47 -1.69
CA TYR A 246 4.71 -10.26 -0.51
C TYR A 246 5.35 -10.88 0.72
N HIS A 247 5.06 -10.31 1.90
CA HIS A 247 5.49 -10.77 3.23
C HIS A 247 6.87 -11.46 3.19
N THR A 248 7.86 -10.73 2.67
CA THR A 248 9.16 -11.27 2.26
C THR A 248 9.92 -11.91 3.42
N GLU A 249 9.60 -11.57 4.68
CA GLU A 249 10.12 -12.24 5.87
C GLU A 249 9.70 -13.73 5.95
N GLY A 250 8.49 -14.06 5.48
CA GLY A 250 8.03 -15.41 5.24
C GLY A 250 7.03 -16.00 6.25
N ALA A 251 6.67 -15.33 7.35
CA ALA A 251 5.61 -15.79 8.24
C ALA A 251 4.24 -15.81 7.53
N GLY A 252 3.94 -14.74 6.78
CA GLY A 252 2.78 -14.66 5.89
C GLY A 252 2.83 -15.68 4.74
N GLY A 253 4.02 -16.21 4.43
CA GLY A 253 4.24 -17.35 3.54
C GLY A 253 5.40 -17.16 2.56
N GLY A 254 5.95 -18.28 2.11
CA GLY A 254 7.09 -18.35 1.21
C GLY A 254 8.14 -19.36 1.65
N HIS A 255 9.09 -19.67 0.75
CA HIS A 255 10.14 -20.68 0.94
C HIS A 255 10.68 -20.72 2.38
N ALA A 256 10.43 -21.83 3.08
CA ALA A 256 10.90 -22.01 4.43
C ALA A 256 12.34 -22.57 4.42
N PRO A 257 13.30 -21.97 5.17
CA PRO A 257 13.15 -20.82 6.08
C PRO A 257 13.62 -19.47 5.50
N ASP A 258 13.96 -19.39 4.22
CA ASP A 258 14.92 -18.41 3.70
C ASP A 258 14.42 -17.54 2.54
N ILE A 259 13.11 -17.43 2.33
CA ILE A 259 12.50 -16.46 1.40
C ILE A 259 12.98 -15.03 1.63
N ILE A 260 13.34 -14.67 2.87
CA ILE A 260 13.88 -13.35 3.24
C ILE A 260 15.13 -12.96 2.44
N LYS A 261 15.88 -13.92 1.88
CA LYS A 261 17.00 -13.67 0.95
C LYS A 261 16.61 -12.82 -0.25
N ALA A 262 15.33 -12.86 -0.66
CA ALA A 262 14.81 -12.12 -1.80
C ALA A 262 15.00 -10.60 -1.68
N CYS A 263 15.05 -10.02 -0.46
CA CYS A 263 15.31 -8.59 -0.29
C CYS A 263 16.74 -8.16 -0.73
N GLY A 264 17.65 -9.11 -0.94
CA GLY A 264 19.00 -8.86 -1.44
C GLY A 264 19.13 -8.88 -2.97
N VAL A 265 18.02 -9.04 -3.70
CA VAL A 265 17.99 -9.21 -5.16
C VAL A 265 17.46 -7.95 -5.84
N ALA A 266 18.20 -7.42 -6.83
CA ALA A 266 18.00 -6.07 -7.36
C ALA A 266 16.66 -5.84 -8.07
N ASN A 267 16.10 -6.87 -8.71
CA ASN A 267 14.82 -6.82 -9.42
C ASN A 267 13.61 -7.16 -8.53
N ILE A 268 13.82 -7.35 -7.23
CA ILE A 268 12.76 -7.65 -6.27
C ILE A 268 12.34 -6.38 -5.55
N LEU A 269 11.03 -6.17 -5.45
CA LEU A 269 10.40 -5.14 -4.63
C LEU A 269 9.83 -5.83 -3.37
N PRO A 270 10.57 -5.85 -2.24
CA PRO A 270 10.17 -6.57 -1.04
C PRO A 270 9.18 -5.77 -0.19
N SER A 271 8.16 -6.46 0.32
CA SER A 271 7.18 -5.89 1.26
C SER A 271 6.97 -6.79 2.47
N SER A 272 6.62 -6.18 3.60
CA SER A 272 6.13 -6.89 4.77
C SER A 272 4.61 -6.81 4.87
N THR A 273 4.04 -7.73 5.64
CA THR A 273 2.67 -7.62 6.13
C THR A 273 2.68 -7.28 7.62
N ASN A 274 1.63 -6.63 8.11
CA ASN A 274 1.73 -5.91 9.38
C ASN A 274 1.73 -6.75 10.67
N PRO A 275 1.29 -8.03 10.77
CA PRO A 275 1.21 -8.67 12.08
C PRO A 275 2.56 -8.98 12.72
N THR A 276 3.63 -9.10 11.91
CA THR A 276 5.00 -9.29 12.41
C THR A 276 5.66 -7.97 12.81
N ARG A 277 4.97 -6.83 12.68
CA ARG A 277 5.52 -5.48 12.78
C ARG A 277 4.98 -4.73 14.03
N PRO A 278 5.85 -4.31 14.96
CA PRO A 278 7.22 -4.77 15.17
C PRO A 278 7.26 -6.14 15.85
N PHE A 279 8.46 -6.70 16.02
CA PHE A 279 8.61 -7.91 16.84
C PHE A 279 8.31 -7.61 18.33
N THR A 280 7.40 -8.38 18.92
CA THR A 280 6.99 -8.22 20.33
C THR A 280 6.98 -9.54 21.09
N VAL A 281 6.76 -9.45 22.41
CA VAL A 281 6.69 -10.62 23.31
C VAL A 281 5.60 -11.63 22.95
N ASN A 282 4.50 -11.19 22.31
CA ASN A 282 3.37 -12.05 21.95
C ASN A 282 3.39 -12.50 20.48
N THR A 283 4.30 -11.95 19.65
CA THR A 283 4.26 -12.16 18.20
C THR A 283 4.35 -13.65 17.83
N ILE A 284 5.26 -14.40 18.46
CA ILE A 284 5.43 -15.84 18.14
C ILE A 284 4.21 -16.67 18.54
N ASP A 285 3.72 -16.49 19.76
CA ASP A 285 2.60 -17.28 20.28
C ASP A 285 1.32 -16.99 19.48
N GLU A 286 1.06 -15.72 19.13
CA GLU A 286 -0.06 -15.36 18.26
C GLU A 286 0.07 -16.01 16.87
N HIS A 287 1.24 -15.92 16.23
CA HIS A 287 1.41 -16.35 14.85
C HIS A 287 1.40 -17.88 14.70
N LEU A 288 1.93 -18.61 15.69
CA LEU A 288 1.86 -20.07 15.69
C LEU A 288 0.40 -20.52 15.73
N ASP A 289 -0.41 -20.01 16.67
CA ASP A 289 -1.81 -20.39 16.77
C ASP A 289 -2.63 -19.93 15.55
N MET A 290 -2.39 -18.70 15.07
CA MET A 290 -3.02 -18.17 13.86
C MET A 290 -2.76 -19.08 12.66
N LEU A 291 -1.51 -19.48 12.42
CA LEU A 291 -1.14 -20.35 11.31
C LEU A 291 -1.84 -21.72 11.41
N MET A 292 -1.86 -22.29 12.61
CA MET A 292 -2.51 -23.58 12.88
C MET A 292 -4.02 -23.52 12.56
N VAL A 293 -4.70 -22.44 12.97
CA VAL A 293 -6.12 -22.23 12.67
C VAL A 293 -6.35 -22.02 11.17
N CYS A 294 -5.59 -21.14 10.53
CA CYS A 294 -5.76 -20.81 9.11
C CYS A 294 -5.55 -22.02 8.18
N HIS A 295 -4.58 -22.89 8.51
CA HIS A 295 -4.26 -24.06 7.70
C HIS A 295 -4.93 -25.36 8.19
N HIS A 296 -5.81 -25.26 9.20
CA HIS A 296 -6.52 -26.40 9.81
C HIS A 296 -5.56 -27.52 10.29
N LEU A 297 -4.41 -27.12 10.85
CA LEU A 297 -3.37 -28.01 11.34
C LEU A 297 -3.73 -28.55 12.74
N ASP A 298 -3.26 -29.75 13.07
CA ASP A 298 -3.49 -30.37 14.37
C ASP A 298 -2.20 -30.41 15.21
N THR A 299 -2.24 -29.80 16.39
CA THR A 299 -1.15 -29.84 17.38
C THR A 299 -0.72 -31.25 17.81
N ASN A 300 -1.55 -32.27 17.57
CA ASN A 300 -1.24 -33.67 17.86
C ASN A 300 -0.50 -34.39 16.72
N ILE A 301 -0.34 -33.75 15.55
CA ILE A 301 0.38 -34.30 14.39
C ILE A 301 1.76 -33.64 14.35
N ALA A 302 2.82 -34.46 14.41
CA ALA A 302 4.19 -33.94 14.50
C ALA A 302 4.61 -33.19 13.23
N GLU A 303 4.14 -33.64 12.07
CA GLU A 303 4.39 -33.02 10.77
C GLU A 303 3.74 -31.64 10.65
N ASP A 304 2.54 -31.46 11.19
CA ASP A 304 1.82 -30.19 11.23
C ASP A 304 2.53 -29.17 12.11
N VAL A 305 3.00 -29.60 13.29
CA VAL A 305 3.81 -28.76 14.19
C VAL A 305 5.14 -28.39 13.53
N ALA A 306 5.81 -29.35 12.88
CA ALA A 306 7.06 -29.09 12.18
C ALA A 306 6.89 -28.10 11.03
N PHE A 307 5.78 -28.17 10.28
CA PHE A 307 5.45 -27.18 9.27
C PHE A 307 5.24 -25.79 9.90
N ALA A 308 4.48 -25.70 10.99
CA ALA A 308 4.23 -24.43 11.67
C ALA A 308 5.53 -23.78 12.21
N GLU A 309 6.38 -24.56 12.86
CA GLU A 309 7.70 -24.12 13.34
C GLU A 309 8.64 -23.75 12.19
N SER A 310 8.51 -24.39 11.03
CA SER A 310 9.32 -24.02 9.86
C SER A 310 8.97 -22.64 9.30
N ARG A 311 7.71 -22.19 9.47
CA ARG A 311 7.18 -20.94 8.89
C ARG A 311 7.23 -19.77 9.87
N ILE A 312 6.86 -19.98 11.14
CA ILE A 312 6.87 -18.95 12.18
C ILE A 312 8.20 -18.98 12.93
N ARG A 313 9.10 -18.06 12.56
CA ARG A 313 10.48 -18.07 13.05
C ARG A 313 10.81 -16.76 13.76
N ARG A 314 11.31 -16.85 14.98
CA ARG A 314 11.71 -15.67 15.77
C ARG A 314 12.84 -14.89 15.09
N GLU A 315 13.75 -15.62 14.47
CA GLU A 315 14.98 -15.10 13.88
C GLU A 315 14.67 -14.19 12.68
N THR A 316 13.79 -14.62 11.77
CA THR A 316 13.45 -13.83 10.58
C THR A 316 12.49 -12.68 10.92
N ILE A 317 11.53 -12.88 11.82
CA ILE A 317 10.65 -11.80 12.30
C ILE A 317 11.44 -10.68 12.99
N ALA A 318 12.44 -11.03 13.80
CA ALA A 318 13.33 -10.04 14.42
C ALA A 318 14.26 -9.36 13.40
N ALA A 319 14.72 -10.09 12.38
CA ALA A 319 15.56 -9.53 11.33
C ALA A 319 14.80 -8.54 10.44
N GLU A 320 13.51 -8.77 10.20
CA GLU A 320 12.63 -7.90 9.42
C GLU A 320 12.58 -6.47 9.96
N ASP A 321 12.54 -6.29 11.29
CA ASP A 321 12.63 -4.96 11.94
C ASP A 321 13.88 -4.20 11.49
N ILE A 322 15.03 -4.87 11.53
CA ILE A 322 16.32 -4.27 11.19
C ILE A 322 16.41 -4.04 9.67
N LEU A 323 15.85 -4.92 8.85
CA LEU A 323 15.88 -4.79 7.39
C LEU A 323 15.00 -3.63 6.89
N HIS A 324 13.88 -3.34 7.57
CA HIS A 324 13.14 -2.09 7.33
C HIS A 324 13.95 -0.85 7.70
N ASP A 325 14.58 -0.85 8.87
CA ASP A 325 15.40 0.29 9.34
C ASP A 325 16.61 0.57 8.43
N LEU A 326 17.16 -0.49 7.80
CA LEU A 326 18.23 -0.38 6.80
C LEU A 326 17.74 -0.02 5.39
N GLY A 327 16.42 -0.01 5.15
CA GLY A 327 15.83 0.22 3.82
C GLY A 327 16.01 -0.96 2.84
N ALA A 328 16.27 -2.17 3.34
CA ALA A 328 16.32 -3.39 2.52
C ALA A 328 14.93 -3.95 2.23
N PHE A 329 13.96 -3.68 3.11
CA PHE A 329 12.54 -3.81 2.82
C PHE A 329 11.97 -2.44 2.44
N SER A 330 11.11 -2.40 1.43
CA SER A 330 10.73 -1.14 0.78
C SER A 330 9.28 -0.74 1.03
N MET A 331 8.45 -1.65 1.54
CA MET A 331 7.01 -1.47 1.65
C MET A 331 6.44 -2.21 2.88
N ILE A 332 5.38 -1.67 3.48
CA ILE A 332 4.55 -2.34 4.49
C ILE A 332 3.12 -2.36 3.94
N ALA A 333 2.43 -3.48 4.10
CA ALA A 333 1.05 -3.67 3.67
C ALA A 333 0.28 -4.44 4.76
N SER A 334 -1.04 -4.58 4.63
CA SER A 334 -1.82 -5.28 5.66
C SER A 334 -1.74 -6.81 5.55
N ASP A 335 -2.19 -7.39 4.43
CA ASP A 335 -2.69 -8.78 4.31
C ASP A 335 -4.11 -8.98 4.86
N SER A 336 -4.99 -8.05 4.50
CA SER A 336 -6.22 -7.74 5.24
C SER A 336 -7.15 -8.94 5.48
N GLN A 337 -7.30 -9.34 6.76
CA GLN A 337 -8.08 -10.52 7.19
C GLN A 337 -7.57 -11.88 6.67
N ALA A 338 -6.35 -11.93 6.16
CA ALA A 338 -5.71 -13.14 5.63
C ALA A 338 -4.29 -13.33 6.20
N MET A 339 -4.14 -13.17 7.52
CA MET A 339 -2.86 -12.95 8.24
C MET A 339 -2.39 -11.49 8.24
N GLY A 340 -3.33 -10.56 8.34
CA GLY A 340 -3.09 -9.12 8.35
C GLY A 340 -4.27 -8.29 8.84
N ARG A 341 -4.02 -7.03 9.20
CA ARG A 341 -5.02 -6.12 9.80
C ARG A 341 -5.14 -4.85 8.95
N VAL A 342 -6.32 -4.57 8.37
CA VAL A 342 -6.45 -3.49 7.36
C VAL A 342 -6.29 -2.07 7.92
N GLY A 343 -6.53 -1.87 9.22
CA GLY A 343 -6.53 -0.55 9.86
C GLY A 343 -5.26 -0.21 10.64
N GLU A 344 -4.20 -1.02 10.51
CA GLU A 344 -2.94 -0.94 11.27
C GLU A 344 -1.74 -0.85 10.33
#